data_AF-A0A1J5D3C7-F1
#
_entry.id   AF-A0A1J5D3C7-F1
#
_cell.length_a   1.000
_cell.length_b   1.000
_cell.length_c   1.000
_cell.angle_alpha   90.00
_cell.angle_beta   90.00
_cell.angle_gamma   90.00
#
_symmetry.space_group_name_H-M   'P 1'
#
loop_
_entity.id
_entity.type
_entity.pdbx_description
1 polymer ?
#
loop_
_entity_poly.entity_id
_entity_poly.type
_entity_poly.pdbx_seq_one_letter_code
_entity_poly.pdbx_strand_id
1 'polypeptide(L)'
;MCMARLVGNAHWSFEAEIVGAGECYLEAGVDGIISVAVFACGPDSMMLDMVRHSAGNIGTPFLQLSLDEHTSAGGLITRLEAFIDMVRRKKACV
;
A
#
# COMPACT_ATOMS: atom_id res chain seq x y z
N MET A 1 14.27 1.28 14.15
CA MET A 1 15.01 1.97 13.07
C MET A 1 14.53 1.37 11.76
N CYS A 2 13.38 1.84 11.25
CA CYS A 2 12.66 1.21 10.13
C CYS A 2 12.46 2.16 8.93
N MET A 3 12.80 3.44 9.09
CA MET A 3 12.53 4.48 8.09
C MET A 3 13.62 4.65 7.02
N ALA A 4 14.73 3.90 7.07
CA ALA A 4 15.97 4.33 6.42
C ALA A 4 16.34 3.60 5.12
N ARG A 5 15.58 2.58 4.66
CA ARG A 5 16.05 1.73 3.55
C ARG A 5 15.44 2.07 2.19
N LEU A 6 14.14 2.39 2.12
CA LEU A 6 13.50 2.82 0.86
C LEU A 6 13.53 4.34 0.62
N VAL A 7 13.59 5.14 1.67
CA VAL A 7 13.67 6.59 1.55
C VAL A 7 15.12 6.96 1.25
N GLY A 8 15.40 7.24 -0.02
CA GLY A 8 16.57 8.03 -0.42
C GLY A 8 16.46 9.46 0.11
N ASN A 9 17.02 10.44 -0.59
CA ASN A 9 16.85 11.84 -0.21
C ASN A 9 15.40 12.30 -0.43
N ALA A 10 14.53 12.11 0.58
CA ALA A 10 13.14 12.54 0.57
C ALA A 10 13.08 14.03 0.22
N HIS A 11 12.36 14.37 -0.85
CA HIS A 11 12.17 15.75 -1.27
C HIS A 11 10.97 16.39 -0.55
N TRP A 12 10.07 15.56 0.01
CA TRP A 12 8.88 15.94 0.78
C TRP A 12 8.84 15.29 2.17
N SER A 13 8.45 16.05 3.19
CA SER A 13 8.36 15.58 4.58
C SER A 13 7.41 14.39 4.80
N PHE A 14 6.39 14.24 3.95
CA PHE A 14 5.40 13.15 4.05
C PHE A 14 5.89 11.84 3.38
N GLU A 15 6.89 11.90 2.49
CA GLU A 15 7.47 10.70 1.85
C GLU A 15 8.05 9.74 2.88
N ALA A 16 8.80 10.29 3.82
CA ALA A 16 9.47 9.51 4.85
C ALA A 16 8.46 8.79 5.77
N GLU A 17 7.31 9.41 6.04
CA GLU A 17 6.29 8.81 6.88
C GLU A 17 5.52 7.70 6.18
N ILE A 18 5.02 7.92 4.96
CA ILE A 18 4.21 6.92 4.24
C ILE A 18 5.07 5.71 3.85
N VAL A 19 6.27 5.95 3.30
CA VAL A 19 7.17 4.88 2.89
C VAL A 19 7.76 4.18 4.12
N GLY A 20 8.16 4.94 5.15
CA GLY A 20 8.68 4.37 6.39
C GLY A 20 7.65 3.58 7.18
N ALA A 21 6.39 4.01 7.20
CA ALA A 21 5.30 3.23 7.78
C ALA A 21 5.05 1.95 6.98
N GLY A 22 5.02 2.05 5.64
CA GLY A 22 4.91 0.90 4.74
C GLY A 22 6.00 -0.15 5.00
N GLU A 23 7.25 0.26 5.11
CA GLU A 23 8.38 -0.61 5.47
C GLU A 23 8.18 -1.26 6.84
N CYS A 24 7.75 -0.50 7.83
CA CYS A 24 7.53 -1.05 9.18
C CYS A 24 6.45 -2.12 9.21
N TYR A 25 5.39 -1.96 8.44
CA TYR A 25 4.37 -3.00 8.32
C TYR A 25 4.89 -4.20 7.53
N LEU A 26 5.68 -3.99 6.48
CA LEU A 26 6.32 -5.07 5.74
C LEU A 26 7.30 -5.88 6.61
N GLU A 27 8.16 -5.21 7.40
CA GLU A 27 9.08 -5.85 8.35
C GLU A 27 8.34 -6.55 9.50
N ALA A 28 7.18 -6.02 9.92
CA ALA A 28 6.32 -6.67 10.92
C ALA A 28 5.64 -7.95 10.40
N GLY A 29 5.77 -8.28 9.11
CA GLY A 29 5.20 -9.50 8.53
C GLY A 29 3.69 -9.44 8.34
N VAL A 30 3.13 -8.29 7.99
CA VAL A 30 1.69 -8.16 7.72
C VAL A 30 1.26 -8.98 6.50
N ASP A 31 0.03 -9.47 6.56
CA ASP A 31 -0.54 -10.31 5.49
C ASP A 31 -0.97 -9.54 4.25
N GLY A 32 -1.11 -8.23 4.35
CA GLY A 32 -1.50 -7.34 3.27
C GLY A 32 -1.53 -5.89 3.72
N ILE A 33 -1.37 -4.97 2.78
CA ILE A 33 -1.36 -3.52 3.03
C ILE A 33 -2.43 -2.86 2.16
N ILE A 34 -3.20 -1.96 2.76
CA ILE A 34 -4.20 -1.14 2.05
C ILE A 34 -3.82 0.32 2.26
N SER A 35 -3.53 1.02 1.16
CA SER A 35 -3.38 2.47 1.16
C SER A 35 -4.68 3.12 0.74
N VAL A 36 -5.15 4.10 1.51
CA VAL A 36 -6.37 4.85 1.24
C VAL A 36 -6.00 6.32 1.04
N ALA A 37 -6.25 6.85 -0.16
CA ALA A 37 -5.97 8.23 -0.52
C ALA A 37 -7.23 8.90 -1.06
N VAL A 38 -7.49 10.16 -0.66
CA VAL A 38 -8.67 10.92 -1.11
C VAL A 38 -8.44 11.72 -2.40
N PHE A 39 -7.21 11.77 -2.94
CA PHE A 39 -6.93 12.38 -4.25
C PHE A 39 -5.52 11.96 -4.71
N ALA A 40 -5.42 11.03 -5.67
CA ALA A 40 -4.16 10.36 -6.02
C ALA A 40 -3.34 11.05 -7.14
N CYS A 41 -3.65 12.28 -7.56
CA CYS A 41 -2.94 12.94 -8.66
C CYS A 41 -1.65 13.68 -8.25
N GLY A 42 -1.28 13.61 -6.96
CA GLY A 42 -0.12 14.30 -6.40
C GLY A 42 1.14 13.41 -6.26
N PRO A 43 2.17 13.93 -5.57
CA PRO A 43 3.42 13.20 -5.29
C PRO A 43 3.20 11.90 -4.49
N ASP A 44 2.04 11.77 -3.83
CA ASP A 44 1.56 10.55 -3.15
C ASP A 44 1.54 9.32 -4.08
N SER A 45 1.20 9.49 -5.36
CA SER A 45 1.18 8.40 -6.33
C SER A 45 2.55 7.75 -6.55
N MET A 46 3.60 8.56 -6.56
CA MET A 46 4.98 8.08 -6.77
C MET A 46 5.50 7.34 -5.53
N MET A 47 5.16 7.81 -4.34
CA MET A 47 5.51 7.17 -3.06
C MET A 47 4.81 5.83 -2.90
N LEU A 48 3.51 5.77 -3.20
CA LEU A 48 2.72 4.55 -3.13
C LEU A 48 3.21 3.50 -4.11
N ASP A 49 3.72 3.89 -5.28
CA ASP A 49 4.35 2.97 -6.23
C ASP A 49 5.62 2.33 -5.66
N MET A 50 6.46 3.09 -4.94
CA MET A 50 7.66 2.54 -4.27
C MET A 50 7.29 1.52 -3.19
N VAL A 51 6.28 1.82 -2.37
CA VAL A 51 5.79 0.89 -1.34
C VAL A 51 5.18 -0.36 -1.99
N ARG A 52 4.42 -0.18 -3.07
CA ARG A 52 3.83 -1.28 -3.85
C ARG A 52 4.90 -2.18 -4.44
N HIS A 53 5.95 -1.61 -5.02
CA HIS A 53 7.08 -2.35 -5.58
C HIS A 53 7.77 -3.20 -4.51
N SER A 54 8.00 -2.60 -3.34
CA SER A 54 8.64 -3.27 -2.21
C SER A 54 7.77 -4.37 -1.61
N ALA A 55 6.47 -4.13 -1.47
CA ALA A 55 5.50 -5.15 -1.09
C ALA A 55 5.49 -6.32 -2.08
N GLY A 56 5.57 -6.03 -3.38
CA GLY A 56 5.71 -7.05 -4.43
C GLY A 56 6.97 -7.91 -4.29
N ASN A 57 8.10 -7.30 -3.94
CA ASN A 57 9.37 -8.01 -3.75
C ASN A 57 9.34 -8.97 -2.54
N ILE A 58 8.55 -8.64 -1.51
CA ILE A 58 8.35 -9.47 -0.30
C ILE A 58 7.15 -10.43 -0.49
N GLY A 59 6.43 -10.32 -1.62
CA GLY A 59 5.24 -11.11 -1.93
C GLY A 59 4.03 -10.74 -1.08
N THR A 60 3.97 -9.53 -0.50
CA THR A 60 2.85 -9.05 0.29
C THR A 60 1.83 -8.35 -0.61
N PRO A 61 0.54 -8.77 -0.58
CA PRO A 61 -0.49 -8.15 -1.38
C PRO A 61 -0.71 -6.69 -0.95
N PHE A 62 -0.78 -5.80 -1.94
CA PHE A 62 -0.94 -4.36 -1.75
C PHE A 62 -2.15 -3.84 -2.55
N LEU A 63 -3.04 -3.09 -1.90
CA LEU A 63 -4.19 -2.44 -2.52
C LEU A 63 -4.12 -0.92 -2.34
N GLN A 64 -4.20 -0.19 -3.45
CA GLN A 64 -4.39 1.26 -3.44
C GLN A 64 -5.86 1.58 -3.71
N LEU A 65 -6.49 2.21 -2.72
CA LEU A 65 -7.86 2.70 -2.75
C LEU A 65 -7.84 4.22 -2.85
N SER A 66 -8.42 4.73 -3.93
CA SER A 66 -8.66 6.16 -4.10
C SER A 66 -10.14 6.43 -3.84
N LEU A 67 -10.44 7.29 -2.86
CA LEU A 67 -11.79 7.69 -2.52
C LEU A 67 -12.11 9.00 -3.26
N ASP A 68 -12.90 8.90 -4.32
CA ASP A 68 -13.40 10.04 -5.09
C ASP A 68 -14.93 10.15 -4.94
N GLU A 69 -15.50 11.36 -5.05
CA GLU A 69 -16.94 11.60 -4.93
C GLU A 69 -17.76 10.85 -6.01
N HIS A 70 -17.15 10.49 -7.14
CA HIS A 70 -17.75 9.64 -8.17
C HIS A 70 -17.53 8.14 -7.95
N THR A 71 -16.92 7.73 -6.83
CA THR A 71 -16.66 6.31 -6.54
C THR A 71 -17.94 5.63 -6.08
N SER A 72 -18.55 4.84 -6.96
CA SER A 72 -19.64 3.95 -6.60
C SER A 72 -19.22 3.01 -5.47
N ALA A 73 -19.90 3.07 -4.32
CA ALA A 73 -19.63 2.23 -3.14
C ALA A 73 -19.55 0.72 -3.46
N GLY A 74 -20.32 0.26 -4.46
CA GLY A 74 -20.25 -1.12 -4.94
C GLY A 74 -18.90 -1.50 -5.55
N GLY A 75 -18.26 -0.60 -6.30
CA GLY A 75 -16.94 -0.84 -6.88
C GLY A 75 -15.84 -0.90 -5.82
N LEU A 76 -16.00 -0.16 -4.72
CA LEU A 76 -15.08 -0.21 -3.58
C LEU A 76 -15.17 -1.57 -2.85
N ILE A 77 -16.39 -2.03 -2.59
CA ILE A 77 -16.65 -3.30 -1.90
C ILE A 77 -16.06 -4.47 -2.70
N THR A 78 -16.33 -4.56 -4.00
CA THR A 78 -15.80 -5.66 -4.84
C THR A 78 -14.27 -5.67 -4.87
N ARG A 79 -13.61 -4.50 -4.90
CA ARG A 79 -12.15 -4.42 -4.84
C ARG A 79 -11.61 -4.89 -3.48
N LEU A 80 -12.31 -4.58 -2.40
CA LEU A 80 -11.96 -5.04 -1.07
C LEU A 80 -12.15 -6.55 -0.92
N GLU A 81 -13.25 -7.10 -1.43
CA GLU A 81 -13.52 -8.54 -1.45
C GLU A 81 -12.45 -9.29 -2.26
N ALA A 82 -12.11 -8.80 -3.45
CA ALA A 82 -11.06 -9.37 -4.27
C ALA A 82 -9.69 -9.31 -3.57
N PHE A 83 -9.38 -8.23 -2.85
CA PHE A 83 -8.14 -8.12 -2.08
C PHE A 83 -8.07 -9.13 -0.94
N ILE A 84 -9.15 -9.27 -0.17
CA ILE A 84 -9.23 -10.28 0.90
C ILE A 84 -9.05 -11.69 0.33
N ASP A 85 -9.62 -11.97 -0.84
CA ASP A 85 -9.44 -13.25 -1.53
C ASP A 85 -7.95 -13.49 -1.90
N MET A 86 -7.25 -12.48 -2.41
CA MET A 86 -5.80 -12.56 -2.70
C MET A 86 -4.99 -12.86 -1.43
N VAL A 87 -5.28 -12.19 -0.32
CA VAL A 87 -4.61 -12.43 0.97
C VAL A 87 -4.86 -13.85 1.47
N ARG A 88 -6.11 -14.32 1.39
CA ARG A 88 -6.49 -15.68 1.81
C ARG A 88 -5.80 -16.76 0.97
N ARG A 89 -5.70 -16.57 -0.35
CA ARG A 89 -4.98 -17.50 -1.24
C ARG A 89 -3.50 -17.59 -0.89
N LYS A 90 -2.84 -16.47 -0.59
CA LYS A 90 -1.45 -16.45 -0.14
C LYS A 90 -1.26 -17.28 1.15
N LYS A 91 -2.19 -17.15 2.11
CA LYS A 91 -2.15 -17.94 3.36
C LYS A 91 -2.46 -19.43 3.16
N ALA A 92 -3.36 -19.77 2.25
CA ALA A 92 -3.76 -21.16 2.01
C ALA A 92 -2.71 -21.99 1.26
N CYS A 93 -1.79 -21.33 0.54
CA CYS A 93 -0.66 -21.98 -0.14
C CYS A 93 0.61 -22.12 0.72
N VAL A 94 0.56 -21.77 2.00
CA VAL A 94 1.70 -21.91 2.94
C VAL A 94 1.60 -23.19 3.76
#